data_AF-A0A0S8HEY8-F1
#
_entry.id   AF-A0A0S8HEY8-F1
#
_cell.length_a   1.000
_cell.length_b   1.000
_cell.length_c   1.000
_cell.angle_alpha   90.00
_cell.angle_beta   90.00
_cell.angle_gamma   90.00
#
_symmetry.space_group_name_H-M   'P 1'
#
loop_
_entity.id
_entity.type
_entity.pdbx_description
1 polymer ?
#
loop_
_entity_poly.entity_id
_entity_poly.type
_entity_poly.pdbx_seq_one_letter_code
_entity_poly.pdbx_strand_id
1 'polypeptide(L)'
;MLLALTAVAVSWASAEMVTMRLGQAPKAGPAAGPDVPRGQPPTAYVPRTKQGPTLDGKLDEGIWEKAATLQLARTLDGGAGAAQPTAVKLLRDDKMLYVGVQAFEPLMSKLQATRRGHDGPVWDDDSIEMFLGTGGVYWHFGVNAVGSTYDGRGKDASWNCGFQAAAGRGKSEYVLEVAIPLIQMAGRAELPTDWIANFNRNRRVTGSLQEAAWSPTYSGDSHLPDRFGRLLLKEPPEPEPGKAPEKPVLRKQDVEILPAANGAGVVRFELSKLPGRARVYRADLLVFRTTQVDGRMDEAMVDIEIYPLFSAFKAGGTARASGKPAAVRGPWYDRFDVTEAVKKWVSGAANGGFFFKACPFWNAEAPCLDVWYQGRPQDVPPQVTGVEALHHAGQTFITWKEIADPVGRDEVKSRCRAGTSTAGTSTGRWTTTSPRPTGS
;
A
#
# COMPACT_ATOMS: atom_id res chain seq x y z
N MET A 1 -52.29 12.93 57.96
CA MET A 1 -51.47 11.73 57.72
C MET A 1 -51.13 11.73 56.24
N LEU A 2 -50.02 12.37 55.87
CA LEU A 2 -49.61 12.60 54.49
C LEU A 2 -48.68 11.44 54.07
N LEU A 3 -49.09 10.62 53.10
CA LEU A 3 -48.20 9.63 52.49
C LEU A 3 -47.23 10.34 51.54
N ALA A 4 -45.94 10.28 51.86
CA ALA A 4 -44.88 10.65 50.94
C ALA A 4 -44.67 9.50 49.93
N LEU A 5 -45.00 9.74 48.66
CA LEU A 5 -44.54 8.89 47.55
C LEU A 5 -43.10 9.30 47.20
N THR A 6 -42.13 8.50 47.61
CA THR A 6 -40.76 8.55 47.12
C THR A 6 -40.73 7.99 45.69
N ALA A 7 -40.74 8.86 44.69
CA ALA A 7 -40.47 8.49 43.31
C ALA A 7 -38.97 8.19 43.16
N VAL A 8 -38.60 6.91 43.10
CA VAL A 8 -37.26 6.49 42.67
C VAL A 8 -37.19 6.65 41.16
N ALA A 9 -36.61 7.76 40.69
CA ALA A 9 -36.28 7.96 39.29
C ALA A 9 -35.09 7.05 38.94
N VAL A 10 -35.36 5.84 38.47
CA VAL A 10 -34.35 5.02 37.79
C VAL A 10 -34.13 5.65 36.42
N SER A 11 -33.03 6.39 36.27
CA SER A 11 -32.53 6.82 34.96
C SER A 11 -32.10 5.57 34.18
N TRP A 12 -32.96 5.08 33.30
CA TRP A 12 -32.54 4.14 32.27
C TRP A 12 -31.77 4.95 31.21
N ALA A 13 -30.45 4.99 31.31
CA ALA A 13 -29.62 5.49 30.22
C ALA A 13 -29.73 4.49 29.06
N SER A 14 -30.64 4.76 28.11
CA SER A 14 -30.79 4.00 26.88
C SER A 14 -29.46 3.94 26.14
N ALA A 15 -28.93 2.74 25.89
CA ALA A 15 -27.73 2.61 25.08
C ALA A 15 -28.07 2.91 23.62
N GLU A 16 -27.35 3.87 23.04
CA GLU A 16 -27.53 4.34 21.66
C GLU A 16 -26.49 3.69 20.73
N MET A 17 -26.64 3.93 19.42
CA MET A 17 -25.62 3.55 18.45
C MET A 17 -24.48 4.57 18.48
N VAL A 18 -23.29 4.11 18.84
CA VAL A 18 -22.06 4.91 18.89
C VAL A 18 -21.14 4.47 17.77
N THR A 19 -20.43 5.42 17.17
CA THR A 19 -19.35 5.15 16.22
C THR A 19 -18.01 5.31 16.91
N MET A 20 -17.13 4.33 16.77
CA MET A 20 -15.72 4.44 17.14
C MET A 20 -14.85 4.26 15.90
N ARG A 21 -13.90 5.16 15.71
CA ARG A 21 -12.85 5.03 14.69
C ARG A 21 -11.56 4.55 15.32
N LEU A 22 -10.99 3.49 14.77
CA LEU A 22 -9.64 3.02 15.07
C LEU A 22 -8.73 3.35 13.89
N GLY A 23 -7.54 3.87 14.18
CA GLY A 23 -6.63 4.37 13.15
C GLY A 23 -6.92 5.82 12.73
N GLN A 24 -6.06 6.35 11.86
CA GLN A 24 -6.14 7.74 11.41
C GLN A 24 -6.06 7.80 9.89
N ALA A 25 -7.02 8.50 9.29
CA ALA A 25 -7.02 8.80 7.87
C ALA A 25 -5.81 9.68 7.53
N PRO A 26 -5.29 9.60 6.30
CA PRO A 26 -4.19 10.47 5.89
C PRO A 26 -4.63 11.94 5.92
N LYS A 27 -3.74 12.83 6.38
CA LYS A 27 -4.03 14.27 6.52
C LYS A 27 -4.29 14.97 5.16
N ALA A 28 -3.78 14.40 4.09
CA ALA A 28 -4.04 14.83 2.72
C ALA A 28 -4.65 13.65 1.94
N GLY A 29 -5.52 13.95 0.97
CA GLY A 29 -5.93 12.96 -0.02
C GLY A 29 -4.73 12.47 -0.85
N PRO A 30 -4.92 11.48 -1.75
CA PRO A 30 -3.91 11.15 -2.75
C PRO A 30 -3.70 12.38 -3.66
N ALA A 31 -2.85 13.30 -3.22
CA ALA A 31 -2.49 14.48 -3.97
C ALA A 31 -1.59 14.06 -5.13
N ALA A 32 -1.75 14.73 -6.28
CA ALA A 32 -0.64 14.92 -7.18
C ALA A 32 0.43 15.73 -6.41
N GLY A 33 1.37 14.99 -5.80
CA GLY A 33 2.62 15.39 -5.15
C GLY A 33 2.70 16.73 -4.41
N PRO A 34 2.93 16.72 -3.09
CA PRO A 34 3.80 17.68 -2.43
C PRO A 34 5.17 17.05 -2.12
N ASP A 35 6.19 17.89 -1.91
CA ASP A 35 7.54 17.52 -1.42
C ASP A 35 7.46 16.43 -0.34
N VAL A 36 7.63 15.17 -0.73
CA VAL A 36 7.79 14.06 0.20
C VAL A 36 9.14 14.31 0.88
N PRO A 37 9.21 14.41 2.22
CA PRO A 37 10.48 14.59 2.92
C PRO A 37 11.49 13.56 2.42
N ARG A 38 12.63 14.03 1.91
CA ARG A 38 13.67 13.17 1.35
C ARG A 38 14.14 12.21 2.45
N GLY A 39 13.83 10.93 2.29
CA GLY A 39 14.31 9.87 3.16
C GLY A 39 15.84 9.82 3.14
N GLN A 40 16.44 9.46 4.25
CA GLN A 40 17.87 9.17 4.27
C GLN A 40 18.15 7.91 3.43
N PRO A 41 19.26 7.86 2.67
CA PRO A 41 19.61 6.65 1.94
C PRO A 41 19.71 5.43 2.88
N PRO A 42 19.15 4.27 2.49
CA PRO A 42 19.12 3.07 3.32
C PRO A 42 20.51 2.43 3.44
N THR A 43 20.66 1.50 4.39
CA THR A 43 21.87 0.66 4.52
C THR A 43 21.50 -0.80 4.41
N ALA A 44 22.29 -1.58 3.67
CA ALA A 44 22.17 -3.02 3.53
C ALA A 44 23.51 -3.72 3.84
N TYR A 45 23.42 -4.92 4.40
CA TYR A 45 24.56 -5.79 4.68
C TYR A 45 24.51 -6.97 3.71
N VAL A 46 25.63 -7.34 3.11
CA VAL A 46 25.71 -8.43 2.14
C VAL A 46 26.42 -9.63 2.77
N PRO A 47 25.66 -10.65 3.21
CA PRO A 47 26.23 -11.83 3.86
C PRO A 47 27.06 -12.65 2.88
N ARG A 48 28.06 -13.35 3.42
CA ARG A 48 28.99 -14.16 2.64
C ARG A 48 28.42 -15.57 2.39
N THR A 49 28.63 -16.07 1.18
CA THR A 49 28.42 -17.47 0.80
C THR A 49 29.76 -18.14 0.47
N LYS A 50 29.82 -19.47 0.60
CA LYS A 50 30.99 -20.27 0.20
C LYS A 50 31.03 -20.55 -1.30
N GLN A 51 29.86 -20.59 -1.94
CA GLN A 51 29.69 -20.89 -3.35
C GLN A 51 28.54 -20.04 -3.89
N GLY A 52 28.71 -19.50 -5.10
CA GLY A 52 27.66 -18.76 -5.81
C GLY A 52 26.50 -19.64 -6.30
N PRO A 53 25.37 -19.03 -6.68
CA PRO A 53 24.26 -19.70 -7.36
C PRO A 53 24.67 -20.22 -8.73
N THR A 54 23.86 -21.12 -9.29
CA THR A 54 23.93 -21.43 -10.71
C THR A 54 23.06 -20.42 -11.44
N LEU A 55 23.64 -19.57 -12.29
CA LEU A 55 22.88 -18.58 -13.03
C LEU A 55 22.01 -19.27 -14.11
N ASP A 56 20.79 -19.63 -13.76
CA ASP A 56 19.83 -20.30 -14.64
C ASP A 56 18.48 -19.56 -14.74
N GLY A 57 18.35 -18.43 -14.03
CA GLY A 57 17.16 -17.59 -14.03
C GLY A 57 16.10 -18.05 -13.03
N LYS A 58 16.48 -18.83 -12.03
CA LYS A 58 15.59 -19.28 -10.93
C LYS A 58 16.16 -18.85 -9.59
N LEU A 59 15.29 -18.70 -8.60
CA LEU A 59 15.69 -18.38 -7.22
C LEU A 59 15.28 -19.52 -6.29
N ASP A 60 15.52 -20.75 -6.71
CA ASP A 60 15.08 -21.96 -6.01
C ASP A 60 16.19 -22.61 -5.16
N GLU A 61 17.44 -22.16 -5.26
CA GLU A 61 18.50 -22.68 -4.41
C GLU A 61 18.43 -22.12 -2.98
N GLY A 62 18.67 -22.99 -2.00
CA GLY A 62 18.60 -22.63 -0.58
C GLY A 62 19.61 -21.57 -0.12
N ILE A 63 20.63 -21.23 -0.93
CA ILE A 63 21.54 -20.12 -0.59
C ILE A 63 20.81 -18.78 -0.54
N TRP A 64 19.76 -18.61 -1.34
CA TRP A 64 18.95 -17.40 -1.42
C TRP A 64 18.10 -17.13 -0.16
N GLU A 65 17.95 -18.12 0.72
CA GLU A 65 17.33 -17.97 2.05
C GLU A 65 18.20 -17.17 3.01
N LYS A 66 19.53 -17.21 2.82
CA LYS A 66 20.51 -16.47 3.64
C LYS A 66 20.81 -15.09 3.08
N ALA A 67 20.30 -14.77 1.89
CA ALA A 67 20.54 -13.51 1.21
C ALA A 67 19.88 -12.34 1.94
N ALA A 68 20.56 -11.19 1.95
CA ALA A 68 19.88 -9.95 2.32
C ALA A 68 18.80 -9.64 1.29
N THR A 69 17.57 -9.36 1.74
CA THR A 69 16.44 -9.08 0.85
C THR A 69 16.03 -7.61 0.96
N LEU A 70 16.24 -6.86 -0.12
CA LEU A 70 15.83 -5.48 -0.30
C LEU A 70 14.49 -5.42 -1.03
N GLN A 71 13.75 -4.32 -0.83
CA GLN A 71 12.48 -4.07 -1.51
C GLN A 71 12.55 -2.72 -2.22
N LEU A 72 12.12 -2.68 -3.48
CA LEU A 72 11.93 -1.44 -4.22
C LEU A 72 10.53 -0.94 -3.88
N ALA A 73 10.42 -0.20 -2.78
CA ALA A 73 9.12 0.15 -2.19
C ALA A 73 8.51 1.46 -2.74
N ARG A 74 9.33 2.32 -3.33
CA ARG A 74 8.95 3.67 -3.78
C ARG A 74 9.37 3.89 -5.22
N THR A 75 8.71 4.84 -5.87
CA THR A 75 9.14 5.37 -7.17
C THR A 75 10.52 6.03 -7.07
N LEU A 76 11.23 6.15 -8.19
CA LEU A 76 12.56 6.77 -8.22
C LEU A 76 12.54 8.22 -7.70
N ASP A 77 11.50 8.97 -8.07
CA ASP A 77 11.23 10.32 -7.59
C ASP A 77 10.74 10.38 -6.13
N GLY A 78 10.51 9.23 -5.50
CA GLY A 78 10.02 9.10 -4.14
C GLY A 78 8.58 9.58 -3.92
N GLY A 79 7.86 10.00 -4.96
CA GLY A 79 6.52 10.58 -4.88
C GLY A 79 5.44 9.57 -4.55
N ALA A 80 5.59 8.31 -4.98
CA ALA A 80 4.60 7.26 -4.81
C ALA A 80 5.22 5.92 -4.37
N GLY A 81 4.35 4.97 -4.01
CA GLY A 81 4.74 3.57 -3.86
C GLY A 81 5.07 2.95 -5.22
N ALA A 82 5.97 1.96 -5.24
CA ALA A 82 6.27 1.21 -6.46
C ALA A 82 4.99 0.56 -7.03
N ALA A 83 4.83 0.58 -8.36
CA ALA A 83 3.63 0.05 -9.02
C ALA A 83 3.47 -1.46 -8.81
N GLN A 84 4.59 -2.20 -8.79
CA GLN A 84 4.60 -3.65 -8.60
C GLN A 84 5.71 -4.07 -7.61
N PRO A 85 5.46 -5.07 -6.74
CA PRO A 85 6.46 -5.55 -5.80
C PRO A 85 7.71 -6.07 -6.52
N THR A 86 8.89 -5.67 -6.04
CA THR A 86 10.17 -6.15 -6.54
C THR A 86 11.12 -6.37 -5.38
N ALA A 87 11.61 -7.60 -5.24
CA ALA A 87 12.58 -7.98 -4.23
C ALA A 87 13.95 -8.18 -4.87
N VAL A 88 14.99 -7.66 -4.23
CA VAL A 88 16.39 -7.86 -4.61
C VAL A 88 17.10 -8.64 -3.50
N LYS A 89 17.69 -9.77 -3.83
CA LYS A 89 18.42 -10.67 -2.95
C LYS A 89 19.92 -10.51 -3.19
N LEU A 90 20.68 -10.31 -2.12
CA LEU A 90 22.12 -10.06 -2.20
C LEU A 90 22.91 -11.08 -1.39
N LEU A 91 23.91 -11.66 -2.04
CA LEU A 91 24.94 -12.53 -1.46
C LEU A 91 26.29 -12.12 -2.04
N ARG A 92 27.39 -12.51 -1.39
CA ARG A 92 28.72 -12.36 -1.97
C ARG A 92 29.62 -13.53 -1.65
N ASP A 93 30.66 -13.73 -2.43
CA ASP A 93 31.85 -14.43 -1.97
C ASP A 93 33.02 -13.43 -1.82
N ASP A 94 34.26 -13.87 -2.04
CA ASP A 94 35.44 -13.00 -1.97
C ASP A 94 35.73 -12.26 -3.30
N LYS A 95 34.99 -12.57 -4.37
CA LYS A 95 35.24 -12.10 -5.73
C LYS A 95 34.01 -11.50 -6.39
N MET A 96 32.83 -12.04 -6.09
CA MET A 96 31.58 -11.75 -6.76
C MET A 96 30.54 -11.18 -5.78
N LEU A 97 29.76 -10.23 -6.28
CA LEU A 97 28.45 -9.92 -5.75
C LEU A 97 27.42 -10.70 -6.57
N TYR A 98 26.54 -11.42 -5.88
CA TYR A 98 25.42 -12.12 -6.48
C TYR A 98 24.13 -11.37 -6.19
N VAL A 99 23.38 -11.09 -7.25
CA VAL A 99 22.11 -10.36 -7.20
C VAL A 99 21.02 -11.24 -7.78
N GLY A 100 20.07 -11.64 -6.94
CA GLY A 100 18.83 -12.29 -7.35
C GLY A 100 17.71 -11.25 -7.38
N VAL A 101 16.88 -11.23 -8.41
CA VAL A 101 15.74 -10.30 -8.49
C VAL A 101 14.48 -11.10 -8.73
N GLN A 102 13.46 -10.86 -7.91
CA GLN A 102 12.10 -11.32 -8.14
C GLN A 102 11.22 -10.11 -8.38
N ALA A 103 10.79 -9.93 -9.63
CA ALA A 103 9.97 -8.81 -10.05
C ALA A 103 8.56 -9.30 -10.42
N PHE A 104 7.59 -9.05 -9.54
CA PHE A 104 6.20 -9.40 -9.82
C PHE A 104 5.66 -8.52 -10.94
N GLU A 105 4.93 -9.13 -11.86
CA GLU A 105 4.32 -8.44 -12.98
C GLU A 105 2.99 -9.12 -13.35
N PRO A 106 1.83 -8.49 -13.09
CA PRO A 106 0.54 -9.06 -13.48
C PRO A 106 0.35 -9.10 -15.00
N LEU A 107 1.07 -8.27 -15.77
CA LEU A 107 0.94 -8.14 -17.22
C LEU A 107 2.10 -8.81 -17.96
N MET A 108 2.48 -10.04 -17.54
CA MET A 108 3.62 -10.77 -18.13
C MET A 108 3.58 -10.87 -19.67
N SER A 109 2.39 -10.97 -20.26
CA SER A 109 2.20 -11.03 -21.72
C SER A 109 2.53 -9.71 -22.43
N LYS A 110 2.57 -8.60 -21.70
CA LYS A 110 2.91 -7.26 -22.20
C LYS A 110 4.35 -6.84 -21.88
N LEU A 111 5.19 -7.74 -21.32
CA LEU A 111 6.60 -7.43 -21.06
C LEU A 111 7.27 -6.89 -22.32
N GLN A 112 7.75 -5.66 -22.23
CA GLN A 112 8.62 -5.09 -23.24
C GLN A 112 10.00 -5.68 -23.02
N ALA A 113 10.40 -6.56 -23.93
CA ALA A 113 11.73 -7.13 -23.95
C ALA A 113 12.17 -7.30 -25.39
N THR A 114 12.56 -6.20 -26.01
CA THR A 114 12.94 -6.10 -27.43
C THR A 114 14.45 -6.03 -27.62
N ARG A 115 15.17 -5.49 -26.64
CA ARG A 115 16.63 -5.40 -26.64
C ARG A 115 17.23 -6.78 -26.39
N ARG A 116 18.30 -7.09 -27.12
CA ARG A 116 18.99 -8.38 -27.12
C ARG A 116 20.49 -8.16 -27.10
N GLY A 117 21.22 -9.07 -26.47
CA GLY A 117 22.68 -9.03 -26.42
C GLY A 117 23.21 -8.13 -25.30
N HIS A 118 24.36 -7.52 -25.54
CA HIS A 118 25.14 -6.75 -24.58
C HIS A 118 25.29 -5.29 -25.04
N ASP A 119 25.41 -4.36 -24.10
CA ASP A 119 25.57 -2.90 -24.29
C ASP A 119 24.45 -2.19 -25.08
N GLY A 120 23.29 -2.83 -25.17
CA GLY A 120 22.07 -2.19 -25.67
C GLY A 120 21.40 -1.30 -24.62
N PRO A 121 20.50 -0.38 -25.01
CA PRO A 121 19.74 0.46 -24.08
C PRO A 121 18.64 -0.34 -23.37
N VAL A 122 19.04 -1.23 -22.45
CA VAL A 122 18.14 -2.17 -21.76
C VAL A 122 17.07 -1.48 -20.92
N TRP A 123 17.27 -0.22 -20.53
CA TRP A 123 16.30 0.63 -19.84
C TRP A 123 15.06 0.98 -20.68
N ASP A 124 15.11 0.79 -22.01
CA ASP A 124 13.91 0.90 -22.87
C ASP A 124 12.97 -0.30 -22.74
N ASP A 125 13.42 -1.40 -22.14
CA ASP A 125 12.65 -2.59 -21.84
C ASP A 125 12.29 -2.67 -20.34
N ASP A 126 11.41 -3.61 -19.99
CA ASP A 126 11.26 -4.06 -18.61
C ASP A 126 12.60 -4.62 -18.09
N SER A 127 13.20 -3.91 -17.14
CA SER A 127 14.58 -4.14 -16.73
C SER A 127 14.83 -3.77 -15.27
N ILE A 128 15.94 -4.31 -14.75
CA ILE A 128 16.54 -3.91 -13.49
C ILE A 128 17.85 -3.20 -13.79
N GLU A 129 18.02 -2.02 -13.21
CA GLU A 129 19.29 -1.29 -13.22
C GLU A 129 19.90 -1.35 -11.82
N MET A 130 21.20 -1.57 -11.77
CA MET A 130 21.98 -1.72 -10.54
C MET A 130 23.14 -0.74 -10.62
N PHE A 131 23.31 0.03 -9.56
CA PHE A 131 24.38 0.98 -9.42
C PHE A 131 25.25 0.55 -8.25
N LEU A 132 26.55 0.48 -8.45
CA LEU A 132 27.52 0.12 -7.40
C LEU A 132 28.64 1.15 -7.43
N GLY A 133 29.11 1.60 -6.27
CA GLY A 133 30.18 2.59 -6.20
C GLY A 133 31.08 2.43 -4.99
N THR A 134 32.34 2.81 -5.18
CA THR A 134 33.37 2.87 -4.13
C THR A 134 34.47 3.83 -4.59
N GLY A 135 35.26 4.37 -3.66
CA GLY A 135 36.39 5.24 -4.00
C GLY A 135 36.03 6.51 -4.80
N GLY A 136 34.79 7.01 -4.68
CA GLY A 136 34.32 8.22 -5.37
C GLY A 136 33.90 8.01 -6.83
N VAL A 137 33.84 6.76 -7.30
CA VAL A 137 33.34 6.38 -8.62
C VAL A 137 32.20 5.37 -8.50
N TYR A 138 31.38 5.26 -9.55
CA TYR A 138 30.32 4.26 -9.62
C TYR A 138 30.22 3.62 -11.00
N TRP A 139 29.57 2.47 -11.03
CA TRP A 139 29.30 1.66 -12.20
C TRP A 139 27.80 1.42 -12.30
N HIS A 140 27.32 1.33 -13.52
CA HIS A 140 25.94 1.08 -13.87
C HIS A 140 25.88 -0.28 -14.56
N PHE A 141 24.96 -1.14 -14.13
CA PHE A 141 24.66 -2.43 -14.72
C PHE A 141 23.18 -2.48 -15.03
N GLY A 142 22.79 -2.97 -16.20
CA GLY A 142 21.40 -3.17 -16.58
C GLY A 142 21.16 -4.60 -17.01
N VAL A 143 20.02 -5.17 -16.62
CA VAL A 143 19.57 -6.49 -17.08
C VAL A 143 18.08 -6.43 -17.40
N ASN A 144 17.69 -6.72 -18.65
CA ASN A 144 16.26 -6.78 -19.02
C ASN A 144 15.63 -8.15 -18.75
N ALA A 145 14.32 -8.24 -18.89
CA ALA A 145 13.54 -9.46 -18.63
C ALA A 145 13.83 -10.66 -19.58
N VAL A 146 14.81 -10.58 -20.48
CA VAL A 146 15.34 -11.74 -21.24
C VAL A 146 16.84 -11.98 -21.00
N GLY A 147 17.45 -11.29 -20.04
CA GLY A 147 18.86 -11.45 -19.70
C GLY A 147 19.82 -10.71 -20.65
N SER A 148 19.34 -9.73 -21.41
CA SER A 148 20.24 -8.80 -22.11
C SER A 148 20.87 -7.86 -21.11
N THR A 149 22.13 -7.53 -21.34
CA THR A 149 22.98 -6.87 -20.35
C THR A 149 23.49 -5.52 -20.85
N TYR A 150 23.84 -4.67 -19.90
CA TYR A 150 24.58 -3.43 -20.10
C TYR A 150 25.51 -3.27 -18.90
N ASP A 151 26.75 -2.85 -19.12
CA ASP A 151 27.53 -2.23 -18.06
C ASP A 151 28.31 -0.99 -18.52
N GLY A 152 28.64 -0.15 -17.55
CA GLY A 152 29.35 1.07 -17.81
C GLY A 152 29.94 1.67 -16.55
N ARG A 153 30.94 2.51 -16.72
CA ARG A 153 31.53 3.32 -15.64
C ARG A 153 30.85 4.68 -15.64
N GLY A 154 29.97 4.92 -14.67
CA GLY A 154 29.07 6.06 -14.71
C GLY A 154 28.11 5.99 -15.90
N LYS A 155 28.31 6.86 -16.90
CA LYS A 155 27.58 6.87 -18.18
C LYS A 155 28.46 6.43 -19.36
N ASP A 156 29.70 6.02 -19.11
CA ASP A 156 30.62 5.50 -20.12
C ASP A 156 30.35 4.01 -20.38
N ALA A 157 29.70 3.74 -21.51
CA ALA A 157 29.35 2.40 -21.97
C ALA A 157 30.52 1.63 -22.63
N SER A 158 31.73 2.22 -22.70
CA SER A 158 32.90 1.50 -23.24
C SER A 158 33.55 0.57 -22.22
N TRP A 159 33.23 0.73 -20.95
CA TRP A 159 33.75 -0.08 -19.86
C TRP A 159 32.93 -1.34 -19.68
N ASN A 160 33.62 -2.49 -19.59
CA ASN A 160 33.01 -3.80 -19.44
C ASN A 160 33.78 -4.65 -18.42
N CYS A 161 33.08 -5.26 -17.46
CA CYS A 161 33.70 -6.14 -16.46
C CYS A 161 33.43 -7.64 -16.69
N GLY A 162 32.59 -7.98 -17.66
CA GLY A 162 32.22 -9.36 -17.96
C GLY A 162 31.33 -9.97 -16.88
N PHE A 163 30.44 -9.17 -16.26
CA PHE A 163 29.42 -9.71 -15.37
C PHE A 163 28.48 -10.66 -16.13
N GLN A 164 27.91 -11.62 -15.41
CA GLN A 164 27.03 -12.63 -15.98
C GLN A 164 25.61 -12.43 -15.48
N ALA A 165 24.63 -12.71 -16.34
CA ALA A 165 23.22 -12.65 -15.98
C ALA A 165 22.43 -13.79 -16.65
N ALA A 166 21.42 -14.28 -15.93
CA ALA A 166 20.41 -15.19 -16.45
C ALA A 166 19.01 -14.63 -16.11
N ALA A 167 18.02 -14.94 -16.95
CA ALA A 167 16.65 -14.49 -16.77
C ALA A 167 15.67 -15.65 -16.93
N GLY A 168 14.73 -15.75 -15.99
CA GLY A 168 13.60 -16.66 -16.04
C GLY A 168 12.27 -15.89 -16.08
N ARG A 169 11.26 -16.47 -16.71
CA ARG A 169 9.90 -15.91 -16.77
C ARG A 169 8.90 -16.91 -16.22
N GLY A 170 8.21 -16.51 -15.16
CA GLY A 170 7.11 -17.25 -14.56
C GLY A 170 5.76 -16.80 -15.11
N LYS A 171 4.68 -17.24 -14.44
CA LYS A 171 3.30 -16.85 -14.78
C LYS A 171 2.96 -15.42 -14.35
N SER A 172 3.58 -14.93 -13.28
CA SER A 172 3.24 -13.66 -12.62
C SER A 172 4.47 -12.84 -12.22
N GLU A 173 5.64 -13.22 -12.72
CA GLU A 173 6.92 -12.60 -12.38
C GLU A 173 7.98 -12.90 -13.44
N TYR A 174 9.00 -12.05 -13.50
CA TYR A 174 10.28 -12.42 -14.07
C TYR A 174 11.35 -12.41 -12.98
N VAL A 175 12.33 -13.27 -13.17
CA VAL A 175 13.43 -13.51 -12.26
C VAL A 175 14.72 -13.21 -12.99
N LEU A 176 15.66 -12.55 -12.30
CA LEU A 176 17.01 -12.35 -12.78
C LEU A 176 18.00 -12.89 -11.76
N GLU A 177 19.07 -13.50 -12.23
CA GLU A 177 20.24 -13.83 -11.42
C GLU A 177 21.46 -13.20 -12.07
N VAL A 178 22.30 -12.55 -11.26
CA VAL A 178 23.45 -11.78 -11.73
C VAL A 178 24.66 -12.07 -10.87
N ALA A 179 25.83 -12.26 -11.49
CA ALA A 179 27.12 -12.32 -10.82
C ALA A 179 28.04 -11.21 -11.32
N ILE A 180 28.41 -10.29 -10.41
CA ILE A 180 29.20 -9.09 -10.71
C ILE A 180 30.61 -9.23 -10.09
N PRO A 181 31.69 -9.19 -10.89
CA PRO A 181 33.06 -9.30 -10.38
C PRO A 181 33.52 -8.02 -9.68
N LEU A 182 33.52 -8.04 -8.34
CA LEU A 182 33.86 -6.91 -7.49
C LEU A 182 35.29 -6.40 -7.70
N ILE A 183 36.22 -7.30 -8.04
CA ILE A 183 37.64 -6.94 -8.26
C ILE A 183 37.84 -6.01 -9.46
N GLN A 184 36.98 -6.10 -10.48
CA GLN A 184 37.07 -5.25 -11.68
C GLN A 184 36.75 -3.78 -11.38
N MET A 185 35.99 -3.54 -10.31
CA MET A 185 35.64 -2.20 -9.84
C MET A 185 36.61 -1.72 -8.75
N ALA A 186 36.98 -2.59 -7.81
CA ALA A 186 37.88 -2.24 -6.72
C ALA A 186 39.35 -2.03 -7.17
N GLY A 187 39.77 -2.67 -8.27
CA GLY A 187 41.14 -2.58 -8.80
C GLY A 187 42.20 -3.22 -7.89
N ARG A 188 41.81 -3.97 -6.86
CA ARG A 188 42.70 -4.62 -5.89
C ARG A 188 42.06 -5.87 -5.30
N ALA A 189 42.89 -6.80 -4.81
CA ALA A 189 42.42 -8.06 -4.23
C ALA A 189 41.66 -7.86 -2.90
N GLU A 190 42.07 -6.88 -2.08
CA GLU A 190 41.37 -6.55 -0.84
C GLU A 190 40.18 -5.62 -1.13
N LEU A 191 39.00 -6.21 -1.25
CA LEU A 191 37.79 -5.48 -1.57
C LEU A 191 37.42 -4.47 -0.46
N PRO A 192 37.09 -3.21 -0.80
CA PRO A 192 36.47 -2.30 0.15
C PRO A 192 35.23 -2.95 0.77
N THR A 193 35.01 -2.74 2.06
CA THR A 193 33.79 -3.24 2.73
C THR A 193 32.62 -2.28 2.64
N ASP A 194 32.88 -1.02 2.29
CA ASP A 194 31.88 0.05 2.21
C ASP A 194 31.71 0.48 0.76
N TRP A 195 30.50 0.27 0.26
CA TRP A 195 30.07 0.63 -1.07
C TRP A 195 28.83 1.50 -0.97
N ILE A 196 28.57 2.27 -2.01
CA ILE A 196 27.27 2.86 -2.26
C ILE A 196 26.56 2.04 -3.34
N ALA A 197 25.24 1.93 -3.28
CA ALA A 197 24.47 1.20 -4.28
C ALA A 197 23.06 1.73 -4.47
N ASN A 198 22.49 1.47 -5.65
CA ASN A 198 21.06 1.57 -5.87
C ASN A 198 20.57 0.43 -6.77
N PHE A 199 19.30 0.08 -6.60
CA PHE A 199 18.65 -0.96 -7.40
C PHE A 199 17.32 -0.39 -7.87
N ASN A 200 17.16 -0.31 -9.18
CA ASN A 200 16.00 0.30 -9.81
C ASN A 200 15.30 -0.71 -10.71
N ARG A 201 13.99 -0.54 -10.88
CA ARG A 201 13.19 -1.27 -11.86
C ARG A 201 12.60 -0.28 -12.84
N ASN A 202 12.81 -0.53 -14.12
CA ASN A 202 12.10 0.10 -15.22
C ASN A 202 10.96 -0.83 -15.61
N ARG A 203 9.72 -0.37 -15.44
CA ARG A 203 8.52 -1.08 -15.89
C ARG A 203 7.96 -0.35 -17.11
N ARG A 204 7.75 -1.09 -18.21
CA ARG A 204 7.37 -0.56 -19.53
C ARG A 204 6.05 -1.15 -20.05
N VAL A 205 5.51 -2.17 -19.39
CA VAL A 205 4.30 -2.91 -19.81
C VAL A 205 3.03 -2.07 -20.05
N THR A 206 2.96 -0.85 -19.51
CA THR A 206 1.83 0.08 -19.68
C THR A 206 2.02 1.05 -20.86
N GLY A 207 3.11 0.95 -21.60
CA GLY A 207 3.49 1.90 -22.66
C GLY A 207 4.08 3.22 -22.16
N SER A 208 4.13 3.41 -20.84
CA SER A 208 4.82 4.50 -20.16
C SER A 208 5.87 3.94 -19.21
N LEU A 209 6.93 4.70 -18.97
CA LEU A 209 7.95 4.33 -17.98
C LEU A 209 7.38 4.49 -16.57
N GLN A 210 7.48 3.43 -15.78
CA GLN A 210 7.23 3.45 -14.35
C GLN A 210 8.49 2.95 -13.63
N GLU A 211 9.07 3.81 -12.80
CA GLU A 211 10.31 3.50 -12.11
C GLU A 211 10.06 3.18 -10.64
N ALA A 212 10.83 2.25 -10.10
CA ALA A 212 10.92 2.00 -8.66
C ALA A 212 12.38 1.89 -8.24
N ALA A 213 12.69 2.27 -7.00
CA ALA A 213 14.06 2.26 -6.49
C ALA A 213 14.13 1.72 -5.05
N TRP A 214 15.26 1.11 -4.72
CA TRP A 214 15.61 0.77 -3.34
C TRP A 214 15.95 2.03 -2.54
N SER A 215 16.72 2.94 -3.13
CA SER A 215 17.01 4.27 -2.59
C SER A 215 16.49 5.34 -3.57
N PRO A 216 15.31 5.94 -3.34
CA PRO A 216 14.79 7.00 -4.19
C PRO A 216 15.78 8.17 -4.31
N THR A 217 16.01 8.60 -5.54
CA THR A 217 16.86 9.76 -5.82
C THR A 217 16.12 11.07 -5.63
N TYR A 218 14.78 11.01 -5.49
CA TYR A 218 13.90 12.18 -5.40
C TYR A 218 14.01 13.08 -6.63
N SER A 219 14.25 12.44 -7.78
CA SER A 219 14.31 13.03 -9.10
C SER A 219 13.93 11.97 -10.15
N GLY A 220 13.90 12.35 -11.43
CA GLY A 220 13.83 11.40 -12.55
C GLY A 220 15.21 10.92 -13.04
N ASP A 221 16.29 11.19 -12.30
CA ASP A 221 17.65 10.75 -12.64
C ASP A 221 18.10 9.63 -11.71
N SER A 222 18.43 8.48 -12.28
CA SER A 222 18.99 7.32 -11.57
C SER A 222 20.48 7.49 -11.26
N HIS A 223 21.17 8.42 -11.94
CA HIS A 223 22.61 8.65 -11.83
C HIS A 223 22.99 9.70 -10.77
N LEU A 224 22.46 9.55 -9.54
CA LEU A 224 22.75 10.43 -8.41
C LEU A 224 23.43 9.69 -7.25
N PRO A 225 24.77 9.52 -7.28
CA PRO A 225 25.52 8.77 -6.27
C PRO A 225 25.31 9.24 -4.83
N ASP A 226 25.10 10.54 -4.60
CA ASP A 226 24.80 11.10 -3.29
C ASP A 226 23.48 10.60 -2.68
N ARG A 227 22.65 9.95 -3.50
CA ARG A 227 21.36 9.35 -3.12
C ARG A 227 21.39 7.83 -3.09
N PHE A 228 22.51 7.21 -3.40
CA PHE A 228 22.65 5.76 -3.29
C PHE A 228 22.68 5.34 -1.82
N GLY A 229 22.06 4.20 -1.53
CA GLY A 229 22.14 3.59 -0.21
C GLY A 229 23.55 3.07 0.06
N ARG A 230 23.84 2.72 1.31
CA ARG A 230 25.10 2.07 1.70
C ARG A 230 24.97 0.58 1.58
N LEU A 231 25.93 -0.05 0.92
CA LEU A 231 26.03 -1.50 0.75
C LEU A 231 27.31 -1.99 1.44
N LEU A 232 27.15 -2.67 2.57
CA LEU A 232 28.25 -3.13 3.40
C LEU A 232 28.54 -4.60 3.12
N LEU A 233 29.73 -4.91 2.59
CA LEU A 233 30.16 -6.27 2.24
C LEU A 233 30.65 -7.06 3.46
N LYS A 234 29.79 -7.14 4.48
CA LYS A 234 30.04 -7.87 5.73
C LYS A 234 28.75 -8.47 6.25
N GLU A 235 28.89 -9.40 7.18
CA GLU A 235 27.75 -9.97 7.88
C GLU A 235 26.91 -8.87 8.54
N PRO A 236 25.57 -9.02 8.56
CA PRO A 236 24.75 -8.15 9.38
C PRO A 236 25.22 -8.23 10.83
N PRO A 237 25.09 -7.14 11.61
CA PRO A 237 25.38 -7.20 13.04
C PRO A 237 24.56 -8.34 13.65
N GLU A 238 25.21 -9.14 14.51
CA GLU A 238 24.51 -10.21 15.21
C GLU A 238 23.27 -9.61 15.89
N PRO A 239 22.08 -10.21 15.70
CA PRO A 239 20.92 -9.79 16.45
C PRO A 239 21.29 -9.88 17.92
N GLU A 240 21.08 -8.80 18.68
CA GLU A 240 21.27 -8.86 20.12
C GLU A 240 20.49 -10.07 20.66
N PRO A 241 21.05 -10.87 21.59
CA PRO A 241 20.35 -12.01 22.16
C PRO A 241 18.95 -11.60 22.63
N GLY A 242 17.91 -12.01 21.90
CA GLY A 242 16.51 -11.64 22.17
C GLY A 242 15.85 -10.62 21.20
N LYS A 243 16.55 -10.12 20.17
CA LYS A 243 15.98 -9.25 19.12
C LYS A 243 16.46 -9.66 17.72
N ALA A 244 15.74 -10.57 17.07
CA ALA A 244 15.87 -10.76 15.63
C ALA A 244 15.50 -9.45 14.87
N PRO A 245 16.04 -9.19 13.66
CA PRO A 245 15.62 -8.04 12.87
C PRO A 245 14.20 -8.27 12.35
N GLU A 246 13.20 -7.94 13.16
CA GLU A 246 11.82 -7.81 12.71
C GLU A 246 11.76 -6.64 11.74
N LYS A 247 11.30 -6.89 10.50
CA LYS A 247 10.68 -5.83 9.69
C LYS A 247 9.69 -5.12 10.61
N PRO A 248 9.88 -3.83 10.92
CA PRO A 248 9.29 -3.24 12.11
C PRO A 248 7.77 -3.37 12.03
N VAL A 249 7.16 -3.95 13.06
CA VAL A 249 5.73 -3.83 13.26
C VAL A 249 5.45 -2.35 13.41
N LEU A 250 4.80 -1.74 12.41
CA LEU A 250 4.37 -0.37 12.52
C LEU A 250 3.14 -0.36 13.44
N ARG A 251 3.37 0.09 14.68
CA ARG A 251 2.30 0.34 15.66
C ARG A 251 1.96 1.82 15.64
N LYS A 252 0.74 2.13 15.23
CA LYS A 252 0.21 3.50 15.26
C LYS A 252 -1.11 3.50 15.99
N GLN A 253 -1.07 3.94 17.25
CA GLN A 253 -2.24 3.99 18.14
C GLN A 253 -2.91 2.62 18.28
N ASP A 254 -3.98 2.40 17.52
CA ASP A 254 -4.87 1.24 17.60
C ASP A 254 -4.68 0.27 16.43
N VAL A 255 -3.59 0.41 15.68
CA VAL A 255 -3.32 -0.34 14.45
C VAL A 255 -1.93 -0.95 14.49
N GLU A 256 -1.85 -2.24 14.20
CA GLU A 256 -0.61 -2.95 13.88
C GLU A 256 -0.59 -3.33 12.40
N ILE A 257 0.48 -2.97 11.70
CA ILE A 257 0.73 -3.41 10.32
C ILE A 257 1.81 -4.49 10.37
N LEU A 258 1.43 -5.70 9.99
CA LEU A 258 2.25 -6.90 10.06
C LEU A 258 2.69 -7.28 8.64
N PRO A 259 4.01 -7.37 8.36
CA PRO A 259 4.48 -7.85 7.07
C PRO A 259 4.05 -9.31 6.87
N ALA A 260 3.73 -9.68 5.64
CA ALA A 260 3.41 -11.06 5.24
C ALA A 260 4.41 -11.55 4.19
N ALA A 261 4.64 -12.86 4.12
CA ALA A 261 5.47 -13.48 3.09
C ALA A 261 4.80 -13.41 1.69
N ASN A 262 3.50 -13.16 1.64
CA ASN A 262 2.68 -13.06 0.44
C ASN A 262 1.67 -11.91 0.55
N GLY A 263 1.20 -11.40 -0.58
CA GLY A 263 0.31 -10.23 -0.63
C GLY A 263 0.98 -8.95 -0.15
N ALA A 264 0.17 -7.92 0.13
CA ALA A 264 0.65 -6.60 0.54
C ALA A 264 0.88 -6.49 2.07
N GLY A 265 0.25 -7.34 2.88
CA GLY A 265 0.43 -7.37 4.34
C GLY A 265 -0.85 -7.66 5.11
N VAL A 266 -0.76 -7.66 6.45
CA VAL A 266 -1.89 -7.85 7.36
C VAL A 266 -2.04 -6.62 8.26
N VAL A 267 -3.26 -6.08 8.36
CA VAL A 267 -3.59 -4.99 9.28
C VAL A 267 -4.41 -5.53 10.44
N ARG A 268 -3.98 -5.30 11.67
CA ARG A 268 -4.73 -5.67 12.87
C ARG A 268 -5.13 -4.42 13.65
N PHE A 269 -6.42 -4.34 13.99
CA PHE A 269 -6.94 -3.28 14.84
C PHE A 269 -7.09 -3.77 16.28
N GLU A 270 -6.74 -2.90 17.23
CA GLU A 270 -6.90 -3.13 18.66
C GLU A 270 -8.36 -2.89 19.07
N LEU A 271 -9.10 -3.97 19.27
CA LEU A 271 -10.54 -3.91 19.55
C LEU A 271 -10.87 -3.80 21.04
N SER A 272 -9.89 -3.85 21.94
CA SER A 272 -10.12 -3.75 23.40
C SER A 272 -10.75 -2.42 23.85
N LYS A 273 -10.73 -1.39 22.99
CA LYS A 273 -11.46 -0.13 23.21
C LYS A 273 -12.98 -0.25 23.08
N LEU A 274 -13.48 -1.31 22.42
CA LEU A 274 -14.90 -1.64 22.45
C LEU A 274 -15.25 -2.26 23.80
N PRO A 275 -16.46 -2.02 24.31
CA PRO A 275 -16.98 -2.79 25.44
C PRO A 275 -16.87 -4.30 25.18
N GLY A 276 -16.54 -5.08 26.21
CA GLY A 276 -16.49 -6.54 26.10
C GLY A 276 -17.83 -7.08 25.59
N ARG A 277 -17.79 -7.87 24.51
CA ARG A 277 -18.99 -8.37 23.80
C ARG A 277 -19.93 -7.27 23.30
N ALA A 278 -19.39 -6.10 22.93
CA ALA A 278 -20.17 -5.01 22.34
C ALA A 278 -21.07 -5.52 21.21
N ARG A 279 -22.33 -5.09 21.22
CA ARG A 279 -23.26 -5.38 20.12
C ARG A 279 -22.88 -4.51 18.92
N VAL A 280 -22.08 -5.08 18.03
CA VAL A 280 -21.67 -4.42 16.78
C VAL A 280 -22.82 -4.48 15.78
N TYR A 281 -23.26 -3.31 15.33
CA TYR A 281 -24.26 -3.17 14.26
C TYR A 281 -23.62 -3.17 12.89
N ARG A 282 -22.46 -2.52 12.77
CA ARG A 282 -21.72 -2.34 11.52
C ARG A 282 -20.24 -2.17 11.80
N ALA A 283 -19.41 -2.66 10.88
CA ALA A 283 -18.01 -2.24 10.82
C ALA A 283 -17.55 -2.07 9.37
N ASP A 284 -16.87 -0.96 9.11
CA ASP A 284 -16.35 -0.61 7.79
C ASP A 284 -14.83 -0.42 7.88
N LEU A 285 -14.10 -1.14 7.03
CA LEU A 285 -12.68 -0.93 6.82
C LEU A 285 -12.49 0.13 5.73
N LEU A 286 -11.85 1.24 6.07
CA LEU A 286 -11.50 2.31 5.15
C LEU A 286 -10.11 2.03 4.58
N VAL A 287 -10.02 2.01 3.26
CA VAL A 287 -8.79 1.73 2.53
C VAL A 287 -8.41 2.96 1.72
N PHE A 288 -7.24 3.52 2.03
CA PHE A 288 -6.71 4.67 1.31
C PHE A 288 -5.69 4.22 0.27
N ARG A 289 -5.60 4.99 -0.83
CA ARG A 289 -4.61 4.79 -1.87
C ARG A 289 -3.50 5.83 -1.77
N THR A 290 -2.28 5.46 -2.14
CA THR A 290 -1.14 6.40 -2.24
C THR A 290 -1.17 7.23 -3.52
N THR A 291 -1.97 6.83 -4.50
CA THR A 291 -2.20 7.56 -5.76
C THR A 291 -3.67 7.51 -6.14
N GLN A 292 -4.10 8.49 -6.94
CA GLN A 292 -5.40 8.43 -7.60
C GLN A 292 -5.39 7.27 -8.61
N VAL A 293 -6.45 6.45 -8.59
CA VAL A 293 -6.67 5.34 -9.52
C VAL A 293 -7.82 5.73 -10.44
N ASP A 294 -7.58 5.71 -11.75
CA ASP A 294 -8.62 5.98 -12.75
C ASP A 294 -8.67 4.87 -13.81
N GLY A 295 -9.75 4.83 -14.59
CA GLY A 295 -10.02 3.74 -15.54
C GLY A 295 -9.01 3.57 -16.68
N ARG A 296 -7.99 4.43 -16.78
CA ARG A 296 -6.87 4.28 -17.73
C ARG A 296 -5.73 3.44 -17.17
N MET A 297 -5.73 3.20 -15.86
CA MET A 297 -4.71 2.39 -15.18
C MET A 297 -5.12 0.92 -15.20
N ASP A 298 -4.22 0.02 -15.60
CA ASP A 298 -4.48 -1.43 -15.55
C ASP A 298 -4.76 -1.88 -14.09
N GLU A 299 -4.18 -1.19 -13.10
CA GLU A 299 -4.45 -1.38 -11.67
C GLU A 299 -5.89 -1.07 -11.26
N ALA A 300 -6.64 -0.28 -12.04
CA ALA A 300 -8.06 -0.04 -11.82
C ALA A 300 -8.93 -1.27 -12.13
N MET A 301 -8.40 -2.21 -12.92
CA MET A 301 -9.07 -3.46 -13.28
C MET A 301 -8.74 -4.61 -12.33
N VAL A 302 -7.89 -4.39 -11.33
CA VAL A 302 -7.52 -5.42 -10.35
C VAL A 302 -8.59 -5.50 -9.27
N ASP A 303 -9.14 -6.69 -9.09
CA ASP A 303 -10.05 -6.98 -7.99
C ASP A 303 -9.36 -6.75 -6.64
N ILE A 304 -10.03 -6.00 -5.77
CA ILE A 304 -9.54 -5.75 -4.42
C ILE A 304 -9.85 -6.95 -3.55
N GLU A 305 -8.79 -7.61 -3.08
CA GLU A 305 -8.85 -8.84 -2.32
C GLU A 305 -8.38 -8.61 -0.87
N ILE A 306 -9.34 -8.41 0.04
CA ILE A 306 -9.09 -8.24 1.48
C ILE A 306 -9.82 -9.33 2.26
N TYR A 307 -9.12 -10.11 3.08
CA TYR A 307 -9.69 -11.25 3.80
C TYR A 307 -9.50 -11.13 5.32
N PRO A 308 -10.55 -11.29 6.14
CA PRO A 308 -10.38 -11.40 7.59
C PRO A 308 -9.70 -12.74 7.95
N LEU A 309 -8.73 -12.67 8.85
CA LEU A 309 -8.05 -13.84 9.42
C LEU A 309 -8.63 -14.17 10.80
N PHE A 310 -8.97 -15.43 11.00
CA PHE A 310 -9.53 -15.96 12.26
C PHE A 310 -8.55 -16.84 13.04
N SER A 311 -7.28 -16.85 12.63
CA SER A 311 -6.17 -17.47 13.35
C SER A 311 -5.13 -16.40 13.66
N ALA A 312 -4.35 -16.60 14.72
CA ALA A 312 -3.27 -15.69 15.07
C ALA A 312 -2.27 -15.60 13.90
N PHE A 313 -2.02 -14.39 13.42
CA PHE A 313 -1.03 -14.12 12.39
C PHE A 313 0.24 -13.50 13.00
N LYS A 314 1.40 -14.01 12.62
CA LYS A 314 2.72 -13.49 13.03
C LYS A 314 3.36 -12.77 11.85
N ALA A 315 4.05 -11.66 12.14
CA ALA A 315 4.84 -10.92 11.16
C ALA A 315 5.81 -11.86 10.41
N GLY A 316 5.89 -11.68 9.09
CA GLY A 316 6.69 -12.51 8.18
C GLY A 316 6.06 -13.86 7.78
N GLY A 317 4.92 -14.25 8.38
CA GLY A 317 4.23 -15.49 8.03
C GLY A 317 3.50 -15.44 6.69
N THR A 318 3.13 -16.61 6.16
CA THR A 318 2.24 -16.72 4.98
C THR A 318 0.78 -16.63 5.40
N ALA A 319 0.08 -15.60 4.92
CA ALA A 319 -1.35 -15.42 5.17
C ALA A 319 -2.17 -16.27 4.18
N ARG A 320 -3.24 -16.91 4.68
CA ARG A 320 -4.15 -17.73 3.86
C ARG A 320 -5.50 -17.04 3.71
N ALA A 321 -5.84 -16.68 2.49
CA ALA A 321 -7.19 -16.22 2.15
C ALA A 321 -8.20 -17.36 2.34
N SER A 322 -9.36 -17.04 2.90
CA SER A 322 -10.45 -17.99 3.10
C SER A 322 -11.79 -17.29 2.91
N GLY A 323 -12.73 -17.96 2.23
CA GLY A 323 -14.04 -17.40 1.92
C GLY A 323 -13.99 -16.34 0.83
N LYS A 324 -14.95 -15.40 0.86
CA LYS A 324 -15.03 -14.27 -0.07
C LYS A 324 -14.24 -13.08 0.47
N PRO A 325 -13.64 -12.25 -0.40
CA PRO A 325 -13.05 -10.99 0.02
C PRO A 325 -14.13 -10.07 0.61
N ALA A 326 -13.72 -9.13 1.45
CA ALA A 326 -14.59 -8.13 2.02
C ALA A 326 -15.31 -7.37 0.90
N ALA A 327 -16.62 -7.16 1.06
CA ALA A 327 -17.43 -6.53 0.02
C ALA A 327 -17.25 -5.02 0.05
N VAL A 328 -16.97 -4.41 -1.11
CA VAL A 328 -16.94 -2.95 -1.23
C VAL A 328 -18.34 -2.37 -0.99
N ARG A 329 -18.44 -1.28 -0.23
CA ARG A 329 -19.70 -0.58 0.04
C ARG A 329 -19.88 0.61 -0.90
N GLY A 330 -21.03 0.65 -1.57
CA GLY A 330 -21.51 1.86 -2.23
C GLY A 330 -22.04 2.91 -1.24
N PRO A 331 -22.33 4.14 -1.70
CA PRO A 331 -22.17 4.60 -3.09
C PRO A 331 -20.77 5.11 -3.43
N TRP A 332 -19.92 5.36 -2.43
CA TRP A 332 -18.61 5.99 -2.61
C TRP A 332 -17.48 4.99 -2.91
N TYR A 333 -17.71 3.69 -2.66
CA TYR A 333 -16.76 2.60 -2.93
C TYR A 333 -15.39 2.77 -2.27
N ASP A 334 -15.33 3.50 -1.16
CA ASP A 334 -14.14 3.82 -0.36
C ASP A 334 -14.00 2.91 0.89
N ARG A 335 -14.96 2.03 1.11
CA ARG A 335 -15.10 1.21 2.33
C ARG A 335 -15.41 -0.24 2.01
N PHE A 336 -14.99 -1.11 2.91
CA PHE A 336 -15.26 -2.55 2.84
C PHE A 336 -16.07 -2.99 4.05
N ASP A 337 -17.15 -3.73 3.82
CA ASP A 337 -17.97 -4.32 4.87
C ASP A 337 -17.19 -5.44 5.55
N VAL A 338 -16.86 -5.22 6.83
CA VAL A 338 -16.16 -6.17 7.70
C VAL A 338 -16.95 -6.47 8.96
N THR A 339 -18.25 -6.19 8.95
CA THR A 339 -19.15 -6.28 10.12
C THR A 339 -19.09 -7.65 10.77
N GLU A 340 -19.21 -8.73 9.99
CA GLU A 340 -19.24 -10.10 10.51
C GLU A 340 -17.88 -10.54 11.08
N ALA A 341 -16.77 -10.05 10.52
CA ALA A 341 -15.44 -10.33 11.06
C ALA A 341 -15.28 -9.68 12.44
N VAL A 342 -15.63 -8.39 12.57
CA VAL A 342 -15.53 -7.65 13.83
C VAL A 342 -16.47 -8.23 14.88
N LYS A 343 -17.72 -8.60 14.53
CA LYS A 343 -18.64 -9.29 15.46
C LYS A 343 -18.03 -10.56 16.04
N LYS A 344 -17.40 -11.39 15.20
CA LYS A 344 -16.75 -12.63 15.63
C LYS A 344 -15.55 -12.38 16.54
N TRP A 345 -14.72 -11.38 16.23
CA TRP A 345 -13.57 -11.06 17.08
C TRP A 345 -14.01 -10.49 18.44
N VAL A 346 -15.00 -9.60 18.46
CA VAL A 346 -15.57 -9.05 19.71
C VAL A 346 -16.29 -10.12 20.54
N SER A 347 -16.82 -11.18 19.92
CA SER A 347 -17.42 -12.32 20.62
C SER A 347 -16.41 -13.38 21.10
N GLY A 348 -15.11 -13.21 20.79
CA GLY A 348 -14.03 -14.03 21.33
C GLY A 348 -13.26 -14.87 20.31
N ALA A 349 -13.55 -14.78 19.01
CA ALA A 349 -12.72 -15.42 17.99
C ALA A 349 -11.33 -14.74 17.91
N ALA A 350 -10.31 -15.50 17.49
CA ALA A 350 -8.97 -14.95 17.37
C ALA A 350 -8.91 -13.85 16.29
N ASN A 351 -8.46 -12.66 16.68
CA ASN A 351 -8.25 -11.53 15.79
C ASN A 351 -6.92 -11.67 15.04
N GLY A 352 -6.95 -12.31 13.87
CA GLY A 352 -5.79 -12.43 13.00
C GLY A 352 -5.45 -11.14 12.26
N GLY A 353 -6.43 -10.24 12.10
CA GLY A 353 -6.35 -9.03 11.28
C GLY A 353 -6.96 -9.21 9.89
N PHE A 354 -6.84 -8.18 9.05
CA PHE A 354 -7.26 -8.16 7.65
C PHE A 354 -6.04 -8.37 6.74
N PHE A 355 -6.05 -9.44 5.97
CA PHE A 355 -5.03 -9.75 4.98
C PHE A 355 -5.34 -9.05 3.64
N PHE A 356 -4.46 -8.15 3.23
CA PHE A 356 -4.50 -7.48 1.94
C PHE A 356 -3.75 -8.36 0.92
N LYS A 357 -4.47 -9.23 0.22
CA LYS A 357 -3.88 -10.11 -0.80
C LYS A 357 -3.57 -9.34 -2.08
N ALA A 358 -4.52 -8.53 -2.55
CA ALA A 358 -4.36 -7.67 -3.71
C ALA A 358 -5.09 -6.35 -3.46
N CYS A 359 -4.37 -5.24 -3.53
CA CYS A 359 -4.91 -3.90 -3.29
C CYS A 359 -3.94 -2.86 -3.88
N PRO A 360 -3.98 -2.58 -5.20
CA PRO A 360 -2.98 -1.74 -5.86
C PRO A 360 -2.83 -0.35 -5.23
N PHE A 361 -1.61 0.12 -5.02
CA PHE A 361 -1.36 1.42 -4.37
C PHE A 361 -1.98 1.59 -2.98
N TRP A 362 -2.20 0.50 -2.23
CA TRP A 362 -2.71 0.60 -0.87
C TRP A 362 -1.76 1.41 0.01
N ASN A 363 -2.30 2.41 0.71
CA ASN A 363 -1.59 3.16 1.73
C ASN A 363 -1.60 2.38 3.05
N ALA A 364 -0.53 1.61 3.28
CA ALA A 364 -0.38 0.79 4.47
C ALA A 364 -0.33 1.60 5.78
N GLU A 365 0.00 2.89 5.74
CA GLU A 365 0.22 3.71 6.94
C GLU A 365 -1.04 4.39 7.50
N ALA A 366 -2.18 4.25 6.82
CA ALA A 366 -3.40 4.95 7.17
C ALA A 366 -4.71 4.11 7.17
N PRO A 367 -4.71 2.78 7.32
CA PRO A 367 -5.96 2.04 7.36
C PRO A 367 -6.78 2.48 8.59
N CYS A 368 -8.09 2.62 8.41
CA CYS A 368 -9.02 2.94 9.49
C CYS A 368 -10.12 1.90 9.58
N LEU A 369 -10.64 1.70 10.79
CA LEU A 369 -11.80 0.86 11.03
C LEU A 369 -12.85 1.68 11.77
N ASP A 370 -13.99 1.90 11.14
CA ASP A 370 -15.16 2.47 11.80
C ASP A 370 -16.05 1.34 12.31
N VAL A 371 -16.37 1.36 13.60
CA VAL A 371 -17.24 0.38 14.25
C VAL A 371 -18.45 1.09 14.85
N TRP A 372 -19.64 0.74 14.39
CA TRP A 372 -20.91 1.16 15.00
C TRP A 372 -21.39 0.08 15.94
N TYR A 373 -21.55 0.43 17.21
CA TYR A 373 -21.89 -0.52 18.26
C TYR A 373 -22.85 0.09 19.28
N GLN A 374 -23.49 -0.75 20.08
CA GLN A 374 -24.34 -0.31 21.18
C GLN A 374 -23.49 0.22 22.34
N GLY A 375 -23.63 1.50 22.67
CA GLY A 375 -22.82 2.16 23.68
C GLY A 375 -23.45 3.45 24.21
N ARG A 376 -22.68 4.21 24.98
CA ARG A 376 -23.03 5.58 25.37
C ARG A 376 -22.16 6.55 24.58
N PRO A 377 -22.74 7.47 23.80
CA PRO A 377 -21.94 8.40 23.02
C PRO A 377 -21.20 9.36 23.96
N GLN A 378 -19.97 9.69 23.58
CA GLN A 378 -19.14 10.71 24.21
C GLN A 378 -18.93 11.82 23.17
N ASP A 379 -18.75 13.06 23.63
CA ASP A 379 -18.50 14.21 22.76
C ASP A 379 -19.58 14.42 21.67
N VAL A 380 -20.85 14.27 22.04
CA VAL A 380 -21.99 14.51 21.12
C VAL A 380 -21.96 15.98 20.69
N PRO A 381 -21.92 16.28 19.37
CA PRO A 381 -22.01 17.65 18.88
C PRO A 381 -23.26 18.36 19.40
N PRO A 382 -23.25 19.70 19.50
CA PRO A 382 -24.44 20.45 19.87
C PRO A 382 -25.64 20.01 19.02
N GLN A 383 -26.75 19.69 19.69
CA GLN A 383 -27.99 19.33 19.01
C GLN A 383 -28.45 20.52 18.14
N VAL A 384 -29.14 20.23 17.04
CA VAL A 384 -29.63 21.26 16.11
C VAL A 384 -31.15 21.24 16.04
N THR A 385 -31.78 22.40 15.91
CA THR A 385 -33.23 22.55 15.66
C THR A 385 -33.50 23.09 14.26
N GLY A 386 -34.76 22.96 13.81
CA GLY A 386 -35.22 23.61 12.58
C GLY A 386 -34.53 23.07 11.32
N VAL A 387 -34.25 21.76 11.29
CA VAL A 387 -33.70 21.12 10.10
C VAL A 387 -34.72 21.21 8.96
N GLU A 388 -34.40 21.99 7.94
CA GLU A 388 -35.20 22.13 6.71
C GLU A 388 -34.38 21.69 5.51
N ALA A 389 -35.00 20.97 4.58
CA ALA A 389 -34.41 20.63 3.30
C ALA A 389 -35.20 21.31 2.18
N LEU A 390 -34.51 22.10 1.37
CA LEU A 390 -35.07 22.87 0.26
C LEU A 390 -34.45 22.35 -1.03
N HIS A 391 -35.26 22.07 -2.05
CA HIS A 391 -34.77 21.67 -3.37
C HIS A 391 -35.08 22.75 -4.40
N HIS A 392 -34.06 23.27 -5.07
CA HIS A 392 -34.22 24.27 -6.12
C HIS A 392 -33.17 24.08 -7.21
N ALA A 393 -33.62 24.09 -8.47
CA ALA A 393 -32.75 23.96 -9.66
C ALA A 393 -31.76 22.78 -9.62
N GLY A 394 -32.20 21.61 -9.11
CA GLY A 394 -31.37 20.40 -9.04
C GLY A 394 -30.39 20.35 -7.86
N GLN A 395 -30.36 21.38 -7.01
CA GLN A 395 -29.57 21.39 -5.77
C GLN A 395 -30.47 21.24 -4.54
N THR A 396 -29.96 20.51 -3.55
CA THR A 396 -30.59 20.34 -2.24
C THR A 396 -29.81 21.14 -1.20
N PHE A 397 -30.49 22.06 -0.54
CA PHE A 397 -29.98 22.85 0.57
C PHE A 397 -30.53 22.28 1.87
N ILE A 398 -29.67 22.05 2.85
CA ILE A 398 -30.07 21.65 4.21
C ILE A 398 -29.68 22.79 5.13
N THR A 399 -30.66 23.34 5.86
CA THR A 399 -30.46 24.41 6.85
C THR A 399 -30.82 23.90 8.23
N TRP A 400 -30.17 24.41 9.27
CA TRP A 400 -30.48 24.13 10.67
C TRP A 400 -30.00 25.27 11.56
N LYS A 401 -30.43 25.28 12.82
CA LYS A 401 -29.94 26.17 13.87
C LYS A 401 -29.26 25.33 14.96
N GLU A 402 -28.04 25.70 15.35
CA GLU A 402 -27.40 25.10 16.53
C GLU A 402 -28.14 25.49 17.81
N ILE A 403 -28.37 24.54 18.70
CA ILE A 403 -29.02 24.77 20.00
C ILE A 403 -27.93 25.08 21.03
N ALA A 404 -28.02 26.24 21.68
CA ALA A 404 -27.08 26.65 22.71
C ALA A 404 -27.49 26.14 24.12
N ASP A 405 -28.79 25.91 24.36
CA ASP A 405 -29.33 25.41 25.63
C ASP A 405 -30.36 24.29 25.41
N PRO A 406 -29.94 23.00 25.41
CA PRO A 406 -30.81 21.86 25.11
C PRO A 406 -31.89 21.57 26.18
N VAL A 407 -31.90 22.31 27.30
CA VAL A 407 -32.91 22.16 28.38
C VAL A 407 -33.65 23.47 28.68
N GLY A 408 -33.38 24.53 27.90
CA GLY A 408 -33.90 25.88 28.07
C GLY A 408 -35.09 26.24 27.17
N ARG A 409 -35.26 27.55 26.91
CA ARG A 409 -36.44 28.17 26.26
C ARG A 409 -36.54 27.98 24.74
N ASP A 410 -35.64 27.20 24.14
CA ASP A 410 -35.64 26.97 22.70
C ASP A 410 -36.74 25.96 22.32
N GLU A 411 -37.85 26.45 21.75
CA GLU A 411 -38.95 25.60 21.29
C GLU A 411 -38.55 24.75 20.08
N VAL A 412 -38.48 23.42 20.26
CA VAL A 412 -38.36 22.45 19.15
C VAL A 412 -39.69 22.37 18.38
N LYS A 413 -39.87 23.21 17.36
CA LYS A 413 -41.03 23.14 16.46
C LYS A 413 -40.71 22.35 15.20
N SER A 414 -41.09 21.07 15.16
CA SER A 414 -41.15 20.31 13.90
C SER A 414 -42.41 20.72 13.12
N ARG A 415 -42.26 21.37 11.96
CA ARG A 415 -43.36 21.58 11.01
C ARG A 415 -43.10 20.83 9.72
N CYS A 416 -43.73 19.67 9.55
CA CYS A 416 -43.98 19.12 8.22
C CYS A 416 -45.10 19.94 7.57
N ARG A 417 -44.79 20.75 6.55
CA ARG A 417 -45.82 21.31 5.66
C ARG A 417 -45.99 20.38 4.47
N ALA A 418 -47.11 19.65 4.44
CA ALA A 418 -47.63 19.09 3.20
C ALA A 418 -48.14 20.25 2.33
N GLY A 419 -47.51 20.46 1.17
CA GLY A 419 -47.96 21.47 0.21
C GLY A 419 -49.27 21.04 -0.45
N THR A 420 -50.36 21.72 -0.13
CA THR A 420 -51.60 21.69 -0.92
C THR A 420 -51.46 22.66 -2.08
N SER A 421 -51.33 22.16 -3.32
CA SER A 421 -51.49 22.99 -4.53
C SER A 421 -52.98 23.04 -4.90
N THR A 422 -53.58 24.22 -4.76
CA THR A 422 -54.91 24.53 -5.32
C THR A 422 -54.83 24.63 -6.85
N ALA A 423 -55.88 24.11 -7.48
CA ALA A 423 -56.04 23.94 -8.91
C ALA A 423 -55.92 25.23 -9.73
N GLY A 424 -55.25 25.12 -10.88
CA GLY A 424 -55.38 26.01 -12.03
C GLY A 424 -55.50 25.14 -13.28
N THR A 425 -56.71 25.07 -13.84
CA THR A 425 -57.03 24.39 -15.09
C THR A 425 -56.35 25.08 -16.27
N SER A 426 -55.51 24.36 -17.01
CA SER A 426 -55.33 24.58 -18.45
C SER A 426 -55.00 23.26 -19.14
N THR A 427 -55.94 22.80 -19.95
CA THR A 427 -55.85 21.65 -20.86
C THR A 427 -54.78 21.89 -21.93
N GLY A 428 -53.83 20.95 -22.06
CA GLY A 428 -52.84 20.94 -23.14
C GLY A 428 -52.21 19.57 -23.29
N ARG A 429 -52.83 18.71 -24.10
CA ARG A 429 -52.34 17.39 -24.53
C ARG A 429 -51.29 17.57 -25.62
N TRP A 430 -50.06 17.05 -25.48
CA TRP A 430 -49.23 16.62 -26.63
C TRP A 430 -48.23 15.51 -26.25
N THR A 431 -48.50 14.35 -26.85
CA THR A 431 -47.65 13.27 -27.40
C THR A 431 -46.17 13.12 -27.01
N THR A 432 -45.84 11.88 -26.67
CA THR A 432 -44.52 11.24 -26.68
C THR A 432 -43.89 11.16 -28.08
N THR A 433 -42.65 11.61 -28.23
CA THR A 433 -41.74 11.18 -29.29
C THR A 433 -40.31 11.01 -28.75
N SER A 434 -39.78 9.79 -28.91
CA SER A 434 -38.38 9.44 -28.66
C SER A 434 -37.45 10.03 -29.72
N PRO A 435 -36.19 10.38 -29.41
CA PRO A 435 -35.19 10.66 -30.44
C PRO A 435 -34.43 9.38 -30.83
N ARG A 436 -34.30 9.15 -32.14
CA ARG A 436 -33.27 8.26 -32.73
C ARG A 436 -32.01 9.09 -33.07
N PRO A 437 -30.84 8.43 -33.22
CA PRO A 437 -29.53 9.07 -33.26
C PRO A 437 -29.14 9.48 -34.68
N THR A 438 -28.30 10.51 -34.79
CA THR A 438 -27.54 10.81 -36.01
C THR A 438 -26.09 11.00 -35.65
N GLY A 439 -25.24 10.15 -36.24
CA GLY A 439 -23.82 10.40 -36.36
C GLY A 439 -23.53 11.24 -37.61
N SER A 440 -22.35 11.85 -37.57
CA SER A 440 -21.46 12.12 -38.70
C SER A 440 -20.05 12.22 -38.13
#